data_AF-A0A350WP63-F1
#
_entry.id   AF-A0A350WP63-F1
#
_cell.length_a   1.000
_cell.length_b   1.000
_cell.length_c   1.000
_cell.angle_alpha   90.00
_cell.angle_beta   90.00
_cell.angle_gamma   90.00
#
_symmetry.space_group_name_H-M   'P 1'
#
loop_
_entity.id
_entity.type
_entity.pdbx_description
1 polymer ?
#
loop_
_entity_poly.entity_id
_entity_poly.type
_entity_poly.pdbx_seq_one_letter_code
_entity_poly.pdbx_strand_id
1 'polypeptide(L)' 'MRRTTCEYCHVATPVGEPSCVACGAPMGRAQPTTCPNCGYVVRAGDKTCPNCRQVLPPVRA' A
#
# COMPACT_ATOMS: atom_id res chain seq x y z
N MET A 1 -8.11 -13.77 4.32
CA MET A 1 -7.81 -12.77 3.26
C MET A 1 -7.86 -11.37 3.84
N ARG A 2 -6.81 -10.54 3.65
CA ARG A 2 -6.84 -9.10 3.99
C ARG A 2 -7.27 -8.31 2.76
N ARG A 3 -8.07 -7.26 2.94
CA ARG A 3 -8.54 -6.36 1.87
C ARG A 3 -8.24 -4.91 2.23
N THR A 4 -8.07 -4.07 1.22
CA THR A 4 -7.97 -2.61 1.34
C THR A 4 -9.07 -1.95 0.52
N THR A 5 -9.47 -0.74 0.89
CA THR A 5 -10.52 0.00 0.18
C THR A 5 -9.91 0.76 -0.99
N CYS A 6 -10.50 0.63 -2.19
CA CYS A 6 -10.14 1.44 -3.35
C CYS A 6 -10.41 2.93 -3.08
N GLU A 7 -9.45 3.81 -3.33
CA GLU A 7 -9.60 5.25 -3.13
C GLU A 7 -10.53 5.93 -4.16
N TYR A 8 -10.85 5.23 -5.26
CA TYR A 8 -11.63 5.78 -6.38
C TYR A 8 -13.11 5.37 -6.34
N CYS A 9 -13.38 4.08 -6.15
CA CYS A 9 -14.75 3.54 -6.16
C CYS A 9 -15.19 2.95 -4.82
N HIS A 10 -14.32 3.00 -3.79
CA HIS A 10 -14.58 2.51 -2.43
C HIS A 10 -14.90 1.01 -2.31
N VAL A 11 -14.67 0.22 -3.34
CA VAL A 11 -14.78 -1.24 -3.29
C VAL A 11 -13.56 -1.84 -2.60
N ALA A 12 -13.79 -2.83 -1.73
CA ALA A 12 -12.74 -3.57 -1.04
C ALA A 12 -12.01 -4.54 -2.00
N THR A 13 -10.73 -4.25 -2.26
CA THR A 13 -9.85 -5.01 -3.16
C THR A 13 -8.87 -5.88 -2.34
N PRO A 14 -8.56 -7.12 -2.77
CA PRO A 14 -7.55 -7.95 -2.10
C PRO A 14 -6.18 -7.27 -2.01
N VAL A 15 -5.47 -7.49 -0.90
CA VAL A 15 -4.07 -7.05 -0.78
C VAL A 15 -3.19 -7.82 -1.75
N GLY A 16 -2.32 -7.12 -2.48
CA GLY A 16 -1.42 -7.68 -3.50
C GLY A 16 -1.90 -7.47 -4.94
N GLU A 17 -3.18 -7.13 -5.14
CA GLU A 17 -3.68 -6.77 -6.47
C GLU A 17 -3.16 -5.38 -6.88
N PRO A 18 -2.53 -5.23 -8.07
CA PRO A 18 -2.03 -3.94 -8.54
C PRO A 18 -3.14 -2.97 -8.96
N SER A 19 -4.32 -3.47 -9.34
CA SER A 19 -5.45 -2.65 -9.81
C SER A 19 -6.76 -3.04 -9.12
N CYS A 20 -7.71 -2.12 -8.99
CA CYS A 20 -9.00 -2.44 -8.39
C CYS A 20 -9.75 -3.47 -9.25
N VAL A 21 -10.17 -4.58 -8.64
CA VAL A 21 -10.95 -5.63 -9.33
C VAL A 21 -12.31 -5.16 -9.85
N ALA A 22 -12.80 -4.00 -9.38
CA ALA A 22 -14.09 -3.45 -9.79
C ALA A 22 -13.97 -2.32 -10.82
N CYS A 23 -13.02 -1.38 -10.66
CA CYS A 23 -12.92 -0.19 -11.53
C CYS A 23 -11.60 -0.07 -12.31
N GLY A 24 -10.65 -0.99 -12.12
CA GLY A 24 -9.35 -0.98 -12.80
C GLY A 24 -8.37 0.11 -12.33
N ALA A 25 -8.71 0.92 -11.33
CA ALA A 25 -7.83 1.99 -10.85
C ALA A 25 -6.58 1.43 -10.14
N PRO A 26 -5.42 2.12 -10.21
CA PRO A 26 -4.19 1.66 -9.57
C PRO A 26 -4.34 1.63 -8.04
N MET A 27 -3.86 0.54 -7.42
CA MET A 27 -3.98 0.31 -5.98
C MET A 27 -2.72 0.68 -5.18
N GLY A 28 -1.65 1.14 -5.84
CA GLY A 28 -0.34 1.36 -5.19
C GLY A 28 -0.38 2.19 -3.90
N ARG A 29 -1.27 3.19 -3.84
CA ARG A 29 -1.46 4.06 -2.65
C ARG A 29 -2.36 3.47 -1.55
N ALA A 30 -3.21 2.50 -1.89
CA ALA A 30 -4.09 1.84 -0.92
C ALA A 30 -3.45 0.56 -0.34
N GLN A 31 -2.44 0.01 -1.01
CA GLN A 31 -1.82 -1.27 -0.66
C GLN A 31 -0.63 -1.06 0.29
N PRO A 32 -0.43 -1.95 1.27
CA PRO A 32 0.76 -1.92 2.10
C PRO A 32 2.02 -2.18 1.27
N THR A 33 3.12 -1.55 1.66
CA THR A 33 4.44 -1.70 1.07
C THR A 33 5.43 -2.22 2.11
N THR A 34 6.61 -2.64 1.69
CA THR A 34 7.67 -3.12 2.58
C THR A 34 8.79 -2.09 2.69
N CYS A 35 9.34 -1.94 3.89
CA CYS A 35 10.52 -1.12 4.11
C CYS A 35 11.70 -1.73 3.33
N PRO A 36 12.35 -0.98 2.41
CA PRO A 36 13.45 -1.51 1.62
C PRO A 36 14.73 -1.78 2.44
N ASN A 37 14.81 -1.26 3.67
CA ASN A 37 15.96 -1.45 4.54
C ASN A 37 15.83 -2.67 5.46
N CYS A 38 14.65 -2.91 6.04
CA CYS A 38 14.47 -3.97 7.04
C CYS A 38 13.35 -4.98 6.73
N GLY A 39 12.59 -4.79 5.65
CA GLY A 39 11.52 -5.71 5.24
C GLY A 39 10.20 -5.60 6.02
N TYR A 40 10.11 -4.71 7.02
CA TYR A 40 8.88 -4.51 7.79
C TYR A 40 7.74 -4.02 6.89
N VAL A 41 6.53 -4.55 7.08
CA VAL A 41 5.34 -4.15 6.32
C VAL A 41 4.81 -2.83 6.86
N VAL A 42 4.81 -1.80 6.03
CA VAL A 42 4.40 -0.43 6.33
C VAL A 42 3.16 -0.05 5.53
N ARG A 43 2.39 0.91 6.02
CA ARG A 43 1.20 1.39 5.31
C ARG A 43 1.64 2.31 4.16
N ALA A 44 0.90 2.30 3.06
CA ALA A 44 1.11 3.31 2.03
C ALA A 44 0.78 4.69 2.60
N GLY A 45 1.80 5.55 2.66
CA GLY A 45 1.73 6.86 3.30
C GLY A 45 2.60 7.01 4.56
N ASP A 46 3.10 5.91 5.14
CA ASP A 46 4.09 6.01 6.21
C ASP A 46 5.35 6.70 5.67
N LYS A 47 5.78 7.78 6.33
CA LYS A 47 7.01 8.52 5.96
C LYS A 47 8.27 7.92 6.57
N THR A 48 8.10 7.16 7.65
CA THR A 48 9.20 6.60 8.44
C THR A 48 8.81 5.21 8.89
N CYS A 49 9.74 4.25 8.73
CA CYS A 49 9.52 2.89 9.16
C CYS A 49 9.42 2.81 10.69
N PRO A 50 8.34 2.26 11.27
CA PRO A 50 8.18 2.15 12.72
C PRO A 50 9.16 1.13 13.35
N ASN A 51 9.75 0.25 12.54
CA ASN A 51 10.67 -0.78 13.02
C ASN A 51 12.14 -0.30 13.03
N CYS A 52 12.68 0.17 11.90
CA CYS A 52 14.08 0.58 11.80
C CYS A 52 14.31 2.10 11.80
N ARG A 53 13.23 2.90 11.84
CA ARG A 53 13.26 4.38 11.82
C ARG A 53 13.85 5.00 10.55
N GLN A 54 14.05 4.23 9.49
CA GLN A 54 14.48 4.75 8.20
C GLN A 54 13.35 5.52 7.49
N VAL A 55 13.71 6.61 6.81
CA VAL A 55 12.79 7.36 5.95
C VAL A 55 12.38 6.48 4.76
N LEU A 56 11.07 6.35 4.56
CA LEU A 56 10.51 5.55 3.48
C LEU A 56 10.47 6.35 2.18
N PRO A 57 10.76 5.72 1.02
CA PRO A 57 10.59 6.37 -0.26
C PRO A 57 9.11 6.68 -0.50
N PRO A 58 8.79 7.73 -1.28
CA PRO A 58 7.41 8.04 -1.62
C PRO A 58 6.77 6.87 -2.37
N VAL A 59 5.52 6.56 -2.02
CA VAL A 59 4.73 5.54 -2.72
C VAL A 59 4.49 6.00 -4.16
N ARG A 60 5.05 5.26 -5.11
CA ARG A 60 4.80 5.49 -6.55
C ARG A 60 3.40 4.95 -6.87
N ALA A 61 2.56 5.81 -7.44
CA ALA A 61 1.19 5.51 -7.82
C ALA A 61 1.13 4.72 -9.13
#